data_AF-A0AAE1L741-F1
#
_entry.id   AF-A0AAE1L741-F1
#
_cell.length_a   1.000
_cell.length_b   1.000
_cell.length_c   1.000
_cell.angle_alpha   90.00
_cell.angle_beta   90.00
_cell.angle_gamma   90.00
#
_symmetry.space_group_name_H-M   'P 1'
#
loop_
_entity.id
_entity.type
_entity.pdbx_description
1 polymer ?
#
loop_
_entity_poly.entity_id
_entity_poly.type
_entity_poly.pdbx_seq_one_letter_code
_entity_poly.pdbx_strand_id
1 'polypeptide(L)'
;MGCATLATHVFLDRIMTFVVDKDITSFHKEICRLCGQREPSMWNLFEACDNNGNLNLPEKIFTCLNIMVEIGDGLPDQICAKCMTVIRCFFEFRQQCLSQDAMLRKSLLAVNMLKMGGCQMSTKTVLSFSENQSDINRSCLTRYSV
;
A
#
# COMPACT_ATOMS: atom_id res chain seq x y z
N MET A 1 -28.39 -56.14 -6.10
CA MET A 1 -27.79 -56.28 -4.76
C MET A 1 -26.47 -55.52 -4.79
N GLY A 2 -26.40 -54.39 -4.10
CA GLY A 2 -25.15 -53.63 -3.99
C GLY A 2 -24.21 -54.23 -2.95
N CYS A 3 -22.98 -53.71 -2.88
CA CYS A 3 -22.45 -53.14 -1.65
C CYS A 3 -21.10 -52.43 -1.90
N ALA A 4 -21.04 -51.19 -1.41
CA ALA A 4 -19.92 -50.34 -0.98
C ALA A 4 -18.46 -50.66 -1.36
N THR A 5 -17.74 -49.61 -1.75
CA THR A 5 -16.48 -49.27 -1.06
C THR A 5 -16.32 -47.74 -0.99
N LEU A 6 -16.31 -47.21 0.23
CA LEU A 6 -15.88 -45.86 0.59
C LEU A 6 -14.36 -45.81 0.66
N ALA A 7 -13.80 -44.64 0.33
CA ALA A 7 -12.69 -43.95 1.01
C ALA A 7 -11.55 -43.49 0.09
N THR A 8 -11.22 -42.20 0.25
CA THR A 8 -9.87 -41.62 0.17
C THR A 8 -9.11 -41.71 -1.15
N HIS A 9 -9.04 -40.59 -1.88
CA HIS A 9 -7.73 -39.97 -2.17
C HIS A 9 -7.89 -38.52 -2.62
N VAL A 10 -7.68 -37.60 -1.68
CA VAL A 10 -7.08 -36.30 -1.99
C VAL A 10 -5.63 -36.60 -2.37
N PHE A 11 -5.20 -36.34 -3.61
CA PHE A 11 -3.87 -35.84 -3.99
C PHE A 11 -3.63 -36.01 -5.50
N LEU A 12 -3.30 -34.90 -6.16
CA LEU A 12 -2.54 -34.79 -7.42
C LEU A 12 -3.18 -35.31 -8.72
N ASP A 13 -3.91 -34.43 -9.41
CA ASP A 13 -3.76 -34.29 -10.87
C ASP A 13 -3.73 -32.81 -11.25
N ARG A 14 -2.60 -32.17 -10.94
CA ARG A 14 -2.11 -30.98 -11.66
C ARG A 14 -1.38 -31.48 -12.91
N ILE A 15 -2.04 -31.63 -14.04
CA ILE A 15 -1.40 -31.43 -15.36
C ILE A 15 -2.36 -30.66 -16.29
N MET A 16 -2.18 -29.33 -16.28
CA MET A 16 -2.10 -28.50 -17.48
C MET A 16 -3.14 -28.71 -18.59
N THR A 17 -4.42 -28.42 -18.34
CA THR A 17 -5.35 -28.04 -19.42
C THR A 17 -5.92 -26.67 -19.13
N PHE A 18 -5.09 -25.66 -19.44
CA PHE A 18 -5.40 -24.48 -20.23
C PHE A 18 -6.83 -24.37 -20.79
N VAL A 19 -7.82 -24.26 -19.91
CA VAL A 19 -9.12 -23.66 -20.24
C VAL A 19 -9.14 -22.34 -19.49
N VAL A 20 -8.77 -21.26 -20.19
CA VAL A 20 -9.12 -19.91 -19.75
C VAL A 20 -10.63 -19.83 -19.90
N ASP A 21 -11.33 -20.24 -18.84
CA ASP A 21 -12.78 -20.15 -18.78
C ASP A 21 -13.17 -18.68 -18.95
N LYS A 22 -14.03 -18.41 -19.92
CA LYS A 22 -14.49 -17.05 -20.24
C LYS A 22 -15.11 -16.37 -19.01
N ASP A 23 -15.59 -17.18 -18.06
CA ASP A 23 -16.18 -16.78 -16.79
C ASP A 23 -15.16 -16.30 -15.74
N ILE A 24 -13.94 -16.85 -15.72
CA ILE A 24 -12.89 -16.45 -14.75
C ILE A 24 -12.40 -15.02 -15.04
N THR A 25 -12.20 -14.69 -16.32
CA THR A 25 -11.73 -13.35 -16.73
C THR A 25 -12.77 -12.26 -16.50
N SER A 26 -14.06 -12.61 -16.48
CA SER A 26 -15.15 -11.68 -16.19
C SER A 26 -15.18 -11.32 -14.69
N PHE A 27 -14.97 -12.32 -13.82
CA PHE A 27 -14.94 -12.12 -12.37
C PHE A 27 -13.82 -11.18 -11.92
N HIS A 28 -12.64 -11.25 -12.53
CA HIS A 28 -11.48 -10.41 -12.20
C HIS A 28 -11.70 -8.91 -12.48
N LYS A 29 -12.67 -8.55 -13.32
CA LYS A 29 -13.02 -7.14 -13.58
C LYS A 29 -13.95 -6.54 -12.53
N GLU A 30 -14.54 -7.37 -11.67
CA GLU A 30 -15.56 -6.96 -10.71
C GLU A 30 -15.02 -6.93 -9.27
N ILE A 31 -13.82 -7.45 -9.02
CA ILE A 31 -13.22 -7.57 -7.68
C ILE A 31 -11.98 -6.71 -7.51
N CYS A 32 -11.77 -6.23 -6.29
CA CYS A 32 -10.62 -5.41 -5.94
C CYS A 32 -9.38 -6.29 -5.73
N ARG A 33 -8.26 -5.91 -6.33
CA ARG A 33 -6.96 -6.57 -6.20
C ARG A 33 -6.46 -6.70 -4.76
N LEU A 34 -6.80 -5.74 -3.89
CA LEU A 34 -6.28 -5.71 -2.52
C LEU A 34 -7.21 -6.37 -1.49
N CYS A 35 -8.53 -6.24 -1.63
CA CYS A 35 -9.48 -6.77 -0.64
C CYS A 35 -10.39 -7.90 -1.16
N GLY A 36 -10.36 -8.20 -2.46
CA GLY A 36 -11.22 -9.20 -3.10
C GLY A 36 -12.71 -8.85 -3.13
N GLN A 37 -13.12 -7.70 -2.60
CA GLN A 37 -14.52 -7.28 -2.55
C GLN A 37 -14.95 -6.63 -3.87
N ARG A 38 -16.23 -6.78 -4.19
CA ARG A 38 -16.89 -6.00 -5.24
C ARG A 38 -17.35 -4.68 -4.65
N GLU A 39 -17.02 -3.57 -5.32
CA GLU A 39 -17.45 -2.24 -4.93
C GLU A 39 -18.03 -1.52 -6.16
N PRO A 40 -19.06 -0.68 -6.01
CA PRO A 40 -19.63 0.09 -7.12
C PRO A 40 -18.63 0.99 -7.84
N SER A 41 -17.54 1.39 -7.18
CA SER A 41 -16.50 2.22 -7.78
C SER A 41 -15.18 1.47 -7.79
N MET A 42 -14.77 1.09 -8.99
CA MET A 42 -13.51 0.42 -9.29
C MET A 42 -12.70 1.27 -10.25
N TRP A 43 -11.40 1.26 -10.07
CA TRP A 43 -10.44 1.95 -10.93
C TRP A 43 -9.40 0.96 -11.40
N ASN A 44 -8.93 1.14 -12.62
CA ASN A 44 -7.79 0.40 -13.12
C ASN A 44 -6.51 0.86 -12.39
N LEU A 45 -5.74 -0.09 -11.85
CA LEU A 45 -4.47 0.16 -11.14
C LEU A 45 -3.41 0.86 -12.01
N PHE A 46 -3.49 0.67 -13.32
CA PHE A 46 -2.52 1.15 -14.30
C PHE A 46 -2.97 2.41 -15.06
N GLU A 47 -4.28 2.73 -15.08
CA GLU A 47 -4.82 3.93 -15.75
C GLU A 47 -5.07 5.10 -14.80
N ALA A 48 -4.93 4.89 -13.49
CA ALA A 48 -5.17 5.90 -12.46
C ALA A 48 -4.03 6.94 -12.42
N CYS A 49 -3.87 7.74 -13.47
CA CYS A 49 -3.00 8.91 -13.49
C CYS A 49 -3.76 10.15 -12.96
N ASP A 50 -3.05 11.07 -12.32
CA ASP A 50 -3.54 12.42 -12.05
C ASP A 50 -3.12 13.40 -13.16
N ASN A 51 -3.78 14.57 -13.19
CA ASN A 51 -3.52 15.69 -14.10
C ASN A 51 -2.15 16.38 -13.87
N ASN A 52 -1.33 15.85 -12.96
CA ASN A 52 0.07 16.20 -12.70
C ASN A 52 1.05 15.06 -13.08
N GLY A 53 0.56 13.94 -13.63
CA GLY A 53 1.36 12.88 -14.25
C GLY A 53 2.03 11.86 -13.30
N ASN A 54 1.68 11.80 -12.02
CA ASN A 54 2.32 10.91 -11.04
C ASN A 54 1.32 10.25 -10.07
N LEU A 55 0.64 9.21 -10.53
CA LEU A 55 0.03 8.21 -9.66
C LEU A 55 0.42 6.78 -10.08
N ASN A 56 1.65 6.40 -9.75
CA ASN A 56 2.07 4.99 -9.76
C ASN A 56 1.48 4.25 -8.56
N LEU A 57 0.20 3.90 -8.64
CA LEU A 57 -0.46 3.13 -7.60
C LEU A 57 0.22 1.77 -7.32
N PRO A 58 0.71 1.01 -8.33
CA PRO A 58 1.49 -0.20 -8.10
C PRO A 58 2.74 0.04 -7.23
N GLU A 59 3.48 1.13 -7.47
CA GLU A 59 4.68 1.49 -6.70
C GLU A 59 4.35 1.81 -5.24
N LYS A 60 3.24 2.53 -5.02
CA LYS A 60 2.76 2.82 -3.66
C LYS A 60 2.34 1.54 -2.94
N ILE A 61 1.63 0.63 -3.63
CA ILE A 61 1.25 -0.68 -3.06
C ILE A 61 2.50 -1.46 -2.65
N PHE A 62 3.50 -1.55 -3.52
CA PHE A 62 4.76 -2.23 -3.23
C PHE A 62 5.48 -1.58 -2.04
N THR A 63 5.63 -0.26 -2.05
CA THR A 63 6.32 0.48 -0.98
C THR A 63 5.65 0.31 0.39
N CYS A 64 4.32 0.21 0.40
CA CYS A 64 3.52 0.16 1.60
C CYS A 64 3.32 -1.27 2.13
N LEU A 65 3.04 -2.23 1.24
CA LEU A 65 2.59 -3.58 1.58
C LEU A 65 3.57 -4.67 1.16
N ASN A 66 4.62 -4.34 0.40
CA ASN A 66 5.54 -5.30 -0.22
C ASN A 66 4.82 -6.32 -1.12
N ILE A 67 3.73 -5.88 -1.77
CA ILE A 67 2.97 -6.66 -2.75
C ILE A 67 3.31 -6.14 -4.13
N MET A 68 3.78 -7.02 -5.00
CA MET A 68 4.09 -6.71 -6.40
C MET A 68 2.80 -6.78 -7.24
N VAL A 69 2.55 -5.75 -8.03
CA VAL A 69 1.39 -5.62 -8.91
C VAL A 69 1.93 -5.37 -10.32
N GLU A 70 1.74 -6.34 -11.20
CA GLU A 70 2.31 -6.33 -12.56
C GLU A 70 1.23 -6.59 -13.60
N ILE A 71 1.39 -5.98 -14.78
CA ILE A 71 0.49 -6.21 -15.90
C ILE A 71 0.69 -7.65 -16.39
N GLY A 72 -0.39 -8.42 -16.46
CA GLY A 72 -0.35 -9.78 -17.00
C GLY A 72 -0.01 -10.87 -15.97
N ASP A 73 -0.02 -10.56 -14.67
CA ASP A 73 0.14 -11.55 -13.59
C ASP A 73 -1.08 -12.49 -13.42
N GLY A 74 -2.12 -12.32 -14.25
CA GLY A 74 -3.33 -13.14 -14.25
C GLY A 74 -4.33 -12.80 -13.14
N LEU A 75 -4.11 -11.71 -12.40
CA LEU A 75 -4.94 -11.28 -11.28
C LEU A 75 -5.75 -10.02 -11.64
N PRO A 76 -6.67 -9.56 -10.78
CA PRO A 76 -7.46 -8.36 -11.04
C PRO A 76 -6.62 -7.10 -11.23
N ASP A 77 -6.91 -6.35 -12.29
CA ASP A 77 -6.30 -5.03 -12.56
C ASP A 77 -7.09 -3.87 -11.91
N GLN A 78 -8.09 -4.19 -11.10
CA GLN A 78 -9.02 -3.23 -10.51
C GLN A 78 -8.74 -2.99 -9.02
N ILE A 79 -8.95 -1.77 -8.54
CA ILE A 79 -8.88 -1.39 -7.13
C ILE A 79 -10.12 -0.59 -6.74
N CYS A 80 -10.67 -0.86 -5.56
CA CYS A 80 -11.80 -0.09 -5.03
C CYS A 80 -11.35 1.23 -4.35
N ALA A 81 -12.29 2.16 -4.19
CA ALA A 81 -12.03 3.51 -3.67
C ALA A 81 -11.43 3.47 -2.25
N LYS A 82 -11.94 2.53 -1.44
CA LYS A 82 -11.51 2.32 -0.06
C LYS A 82 -10.03 1.95 -0.04
N CYS A 83 -9.66 0.89 -0.75
CA CYS A 83 -8.28 0.42 -0.86
C CYS A 83 -7.34 1.49 -1.43
N MET A 84 -7.75 2.19 -2.49
CA MET A 84 -6.96 3.31 -3.05
C MET A 84 -6.70 4.40 -2.01
N THR A 85 -7.73 4.78 -1.24
CA THR A 85 -7.61 5.79 -0.18
C THR A 85 -6.66 5.33 0.92
N VAL A 86 -6.77 4.07 1.39
CA VAL A 86 -5.86 3.50 2.40
C VAL A 86 -4.41 3.56 1.93
N ILE A 87 -4.14 3.09 0.71
CA ILE A 87 -2.77 3.05 0.18
C ILE A 87 -2.18 4.45 0.09
N ARG A 88 -2.95 5.44 -0.38
CA ARG A 88 -2.49 6.83 -0.42
C ARG A 88 -2.17 7.34 0.98
N CYS A 89 -3.08 7.14 1.93
CA CYS A 89 -2.90 7.55 3.33
C CYS A 89 -1.66 6.89 3.96
N PHE A 90 -1.49 5.59 3.76
CA PHE A 90 -0.36 4.85 4.33
C PHE A 90 0.96 5.27 3.70
N PHE A 91 0.98 5.55 2.40
CA PHE A 91 2.16 6.07 1.72
C PHE A 91 2.55 7.45 2.26
N GLU A 92 1.61 8.38 2.38
CA GLU A 92 1.86 9.71 2.94
C GLU A 92 2.33 9.65 4.40
N PHE A 93 1.70 8.81 5.21
CA PHE A 93 2.11 8.56 6.59
C PHE A 93 3.54 8.01 6.66
N ARG A 94 3.86 7.03 5.81
CA ARG A 94 5.21 6.47 5.70
C ARG A 94 6.24 7.55 5.35
N GLN A 95 5.98 8.40 4.36
CA GLN A 95 6.90 9.48 3.97
C GLN A 95 7.14 10.46 5.14
N GLN A 96 6.09 10.79 5.90
CA GLN A 96 6.22 11.61 7.09
C GLN A 96 7.09 10.96 8.16
N CYS A 97 6.88 9.68 8.45
CA CYS A 97 7.70 8.95 9.42
C CYS A 97 9.17 8.92 9.01
N LEU A 98 9.46 8.67 7.73
CA LEU A 98 10.83 8.67 7.22
C LEU A 98 11.49 10.06 7.31
N SER A 99 10.76 11.10 6.94
CA SER A 99 11.21 12.49 7.07
C SER A 99 11.51 12.84 8.53
N GLN A 100 10.58 12.51 9.44
CA GLN A 100 10.72 12.77 10.86
C GLN A 100 11.90 12.01 11.48
N ASP A 101 12.07 10.72 11.18
CA ASP A 101 13.20 9.93 11.67
C ASP A 101 14.54 10.50 11.16
N ALA A 102 14.61 10.88 9.88
CA ALA A 102 15.81 11.52 9.32
C ALA A 102 16.11 12.85 10.01
N MET A 103 15.09 13.66 10.30
CA MET A 103 15.25 14.91 11.07
C MET A 103 15.76 14.63 12.48
N LEU A 104 15.11 13.72 13.23
CA LEU A 104 15.49 13.37 14.60
C LEU A 104 16.95 12.87 14.69
N ARG A 105 17.38 12.04 13.72
CA ARG A 105 18.76 11.56 13.64
C ARG A 105 19.75 12.70 13.38
N LYS A 106 19.42 13.63 12.48
CA LYS A 106 20.26 14.84 12.23
C LYS A 106 20.36 15.70 13.48
N SER A 107 19.27 15.90 14.20
CA SER A 107 19.24 16.63 15.47
C SER A 107 20.16 16.00 16.52
N LEU A 108 20.10 14.66 16.64
CA LEU A 108 20.94 13.91 17.59
C LEU A 108 22.43 14.06 17.26
N LEU A 109 22.80 13.97 15.97
CA LEU A 109 24.18 14.19 15.53
C LEU A 109 24.64 15.61 15.84
N ALA A 110 23.83 16.63 15.58
CA ALA A 110 24.15 18.02 15.90
C ALA A 110 24.40 18.23 17.40
N VAL A 111 23.55 17.65 18.26
CA VAL A 111 23.72 17.70 19.72
C VAL A 111 25.02 17.01 20.15
N ASN A 112 25.35 15.85 19.55
CA ASN A 112 26.58 15.15 19.88
C ASN A 112 27.83 15.93 19.45
N MET A 113 27.78 16.64 18.31
CA MET A 113 28.86 17.52 17.87
C MET A 113 29.06 18.70 18.84
N LEU A 114 27.98 19.28 19.36
CA LEU A 114 28.06 20.37 20.36
C LEU A 114 28.68 19.91 21.69
N LYS A 115 28.53 18.63 22.05
CA LYS A 115 29.14 18.07 23.27
C LYS A 115 30.66 17.88 23.17
N MET A 116 31.22 17.87 21.97
CA MET A 116 32.66 17.62 21.72
C MET A 116 33.48 18.90 21.44
N GLY A 117 32.84 20.08 21.43
CA GLY A 117 33.51 21.37 21.21
C GLY A 117 33.00 22.46 22.14
N GLY A 118 33.84 22.94 23.06
CA GLY A 118 33.53 24.00 24.02
C GLY A 118 33.44 25.41 23.43
N CYS A 119 32.76 25.60 22.30
CA CYS A 119 32.45 26.94 21.78
C CYS A 119 30.94 27.11 21.61
N GLN A 120 30.36 28.00 22.41
CA GLN A 120 28.93 28.28 22.44
C GLN A 120 28.47 28.83 21.09
N MET A 121 27.50 28.16 20.47
CA MET A 121 26.71 28.75 19.38
C MET A 121 25.23 28.74 19.75
N SER A 122 24.59 29.87 19.43
CA SER A 122 23.19 30.20 19.69
C SER A 122 22.25 29.06 19.30
N THR A 123 21.52 28.54 20.28
CA THR A 123 20.57 27.40 20.19
C THR A 123 19.29 27.70 19.41
N LYS A 124 19.22 28.84 18.69
CA LYS A 124 17.99 29.30 18.02
C LYS A 124 17.74 28.71 16.62
N THR A 125 18.63 27.91 16.05
CA THR A 125 18.48 27.45 14.64
C THR A 125 17.97 26.01 14.48
N VAL A 126 17.90 25.18 15.53
CA VAL A 126 17.65 23.72 15.35
C VAL A 126 16.17 23.32 15.42
N LEU A 127 15.26 24.24 15.73
CA LEU A 127 13.84 23.92 15.91
C LEU A 127 12.93 24.89 15.14
N SER A 128 13.17 25.09 13.85
CA SER A 128 12.06 25.54 12.98
C SER A 128 11.18 24.32 12.69
N PHE A 129 10.36 23.98 13.69
CA PHE A 129 9.30 22.99 13.61
C PHE A 129 8.22 23.58 12.68
N SER A 130 8.18 23.16 11.42
CA SER A 130 7.06 23.54 10.55
C SER A 130 5.87 22.65 10.90
N GLU A 131 4.99 23.21 11.73
CA GLU A 131 3.62 22.76 11.96
C GLU A 131 2.90 22.56 10.62
N ASN A 132 2.86 21.32 10.13
CA ASN A 132 1.95 20.88 9.06
C ASN A 132 1.55 19.40 9.25
N GLN A 133 1.70 18.89 10.47
CA GLN A 133 1.55 17.46 10.83
C GLN A 133 0.12 17.09 11.27
N SER A 134 -0.75 18.08 11.53
CA SER A 134 -2.12 17.87 12.01
C SER A 134 -3.13 17.52 10.91
N ASP A 135 -2.87 17.90 9.66
CA ASP A 135 -3.94 17.90 8.65
C ASP A 135 -4.03 16.60 7.83
N ILE A 136 -2.91 15.89 7.67
CA ILE A 136 -2.87 14.62 6.91
C ILE A 136 -3.63 13.52 7.68
N ASN A 137 -3.48 13.47 9.00
CA ASN A 137 -4.14 12.49 9.84
C ASN A 137 -5.65 12.71 9.95
N ARG A 138 -6.15 13.94 9.78
CA ARG A 138 -7.59 14.23 9.94
C ARG A 138 -8.42 13.73 8.76
N SER A 139 -7.90 13.81 7.54
CA SER A 139 -8.61 13.31 6.34
C SER A 139 -8.60 11.79 6.24
N CYS A 140 -7.50 11.15 6.66
CA CYS A 140 -7.33 9.71 6.57
C CYS A 140 -8.04 8.92 7.69
N LEU A 141 -8.12 9.46 8.91
CA LEU A 141 -8.71 8.75 10.06
C LEU A 141 -10.24 8.89 10.18
N THR A 142 -10.84 9.95 9.63
CA THR A 142 -12.29 10.22 9.74
C THR A 142 -13.17 9.23 8.97
N ARG A 143 -12.60 8.36 8.12
CA ARG A 143 -13.32 7.28 7.41
C ARG A 143 -13.08 5.88 7.97
N TYR A 144 -12.19 5.72 8.96
CA TYR A 144 -11.85 4.44 9.60
C TYR A 144 -12.16 4.42 11.10
N SER A 145 -12.93 5.40 11.60
CA SER A 145 -13.46 5.37 12.96
C SER A 145 -14.36 4.14 13.15
N VAL A 146 -13.91 3.24 14.01
CA VAL A 146 -14.67 2.08 14.52
C VAL A 146 -15.82 2.57 15.39
#